data_AF-A0A6B1EPI3-F1
#
_entry.id   AF-A0A6B1EPI3-F1
#
_cell.length_a   1.000
_cell.length_b   1.000
_cell.length_c   1.000
_cell.angle_alpha   90.00
_cell.angle_beta   90.00
_cell.angle_gamma   90.00
#
_symmetry.space_group_name_H-M   'P 1'
#
loop_
_entity.id
_entity.type
_entity.pdbx_description
1 polymer ?
#
loop_
_entity_poly.entity_id
_entity_poly.type
_entity_poly.pdbx_seq_one_letter_code
_entity_poly.pdbx_strand_id
1 'polypeptide(L)' 'MGETKLHLLEGIIKMALKVGVVGMSGIGNNHANCHANDDLAELVAVCDIVKERADSAAERLGV' A
#
# COMPACT_ATOMS: atom_id res chain seq x y z
N MET A 1 5.57 -19.54 -30.31
CA MET A 1 6.63 -19.11 -29.39
C MET A 1 6.49 -17.61 -29.13
N GLY A 2 5.44 -17.20 -28.41
CA GLY A 2 5.10 -15.78 -28.18
C GLY A 2 4.17 -15.57 -26.99
N GLU A 3 3.26 -16.51 -26.71
CA GLU A 3 2.24 -16.36 -25.66
C GLU A 3 2.69 -16.91 -24.30
N THR A 4 3.46 -18.00 -24.27
CA THR A 4 3.93 -18.63 -23.02
C THR A 4 5.01 -17.83 -22.27
N LYS A 5 5.72 -16.92 -22.94
CA LYS A 5 6.69 -16.03 -22.28
C LYS A 5 5.99 -14.83 -21.61
N LEU A 6 4.84 -14.41 -22.14
CA LEU A 6 4.05 -13.30 -21.59
C LEU A 6 3.40 -13.72 -20.25
N HIS A 7 2.86 -14.94 -20.15
CA HIS A 7 2.28 -15.43 -18.88
C HIS A 7 3.31 -15.63 -17.76
N LEU A 8 4.57 -15.95 -18.08
CA LEU A 8 5.64 -16.06 -17.09
C LEU A 8 6.21 -14.68 -16.69
N LEU A 9 6.16 -13.71 -17.60
CA LEU A 9 6.50 -12.33 -17.29
C LEU A 9 5.37 -11.73 -16.43
N GLU A 10 4.13 -11.62 -16.92
CA GLU A 10 3.00 -11.02 -16.19
C GLU A 10 2.70 -11.63 -14.81
N GLY A 11 2.94 -12.93 -14.61
CA GLY A 11 2.80 -13.59 -13.30
C GLY A 11 3.89 -13.26 -12.28
N ILE A 12 5.04 -12.76 -12.72
CA ILE A 12 6.21 -12.43 -11.88
C ILE A 12 6.36 -10.90 -11.69
N ILE A 13 5.76 -10.05 -12.54
CA ILE A 13 5.94 -8.59 -12.48
C ILE A 13 5.00 -7.80 -11.54
N LYS A 14 4.02 -8.35 -10.80
CA LYS A 14 3.17 -7.45 -9.98
C LYS A 14 2.50 -8.03 -8.73
N MET A 15 3.16 -8.89 -7.97
CA MET A 15 2.77 -9.05 -6.55
C MET A 15 3.27 -7.84 -5.76
N ALA A 16 2.47 -6.77 -5.76
CA ALA A 16 2.72 -5.62 -4.90
C ALA A 16 2.82 -6.08 -3.43
N LEU A 17 3.82 -5.60 -2.71
CA LEU A 17 3.97 -5.89 -1.29
C LEU A 17 2.79 -5.28 -0.54
N LYS A 18 2.00 -6.11 0.13
CA LYS A 18 0.92 -5.64 0.99
C LYS A 18 1.51 -5.01 2.24
N VAL A 19 1.23 -3.72 2.45
CA VAL A 19 1.77 -2.95 3.56
C VAL A 19 0.65 -2.43 4.45
N GLY A 20 0.82 -2.60 5.76
CA GLY A 20 0.06 -1.88 6.77
C GLY A 20 0.97 -0.91 7.53
N VAL A 21 0.48 0.29 7.87
CA VAL A 21 1.27 1.28 8.61
C VAL A 21 0.65 1.52 10.00
N VAL A 22 1.48 1.42 11.05
CA VAL A 22 1.08 1.60 12.45
C VAL A 22 1.56 2.96 12.97
N GLY A 23 0.62 3.79 13.41
CA GLY A 23 0.82 5.16 13.87
C GLY A 23 0.71 6.17 12.72
N MET A 24 -0.26 7.08 12.80
CA MET A 24 -0.63 8.10 11.81
C MET A 24 -0.30 9.52 12.28
N SER A 25 0.88 9.69 12.88
CA SER A 25 1.49 11.01 13.10
C SER A 25 2.27 11.48 11.86
N GLY A 26 3.17 12.47 11.96
CA GLY A 26 3.86 13.02 10.78
C GLY A 26 4.60 11.97 9.92
N ILE A 27 5.47 11.17 10.54
CA ILE A 27 6.26 10.15 9.82
C ILE A 27 5.38 9.01 9.29
N GLY A 28 4.37 8.60 10.05
CA GLY A 28 3.41 7.57 9.64
C GLY A 28 2.63 7.95 8.39
N ASN A 29 2.10 9.17 8.34
CA ASN A 29 1.41 9.69 7.16
C ASN A 29 2.35 9.73 5.94
N ASN A 30 3.62 10.11 6.14
CA ASN A 30 4.59 10.13 5.05
C ASN A 30 4.83 8.73 4.47
N HIS A 31 5.05 7.73 5.33
CA HIS A 31 5.26 6.34 4.88
C HIS A 31 4.01 5.76 4.21
N ALA A 32 2.82 6.04 4.74
CA ALA A 32 1.57 5.61 4.13
C ALA A 32 1.39 6.23 2.73
N ASN A 33 1.72 7.51 2.56
CA ASN A 33 1.71 8.16 1.25
C ASN A 33 2.75 7.54 0.29
N CYS A 34 3.96 7.23 0.76
CA CYS A 34 4.97 6.57 -0.06
C CYS A 34 4.45 5.22 -0.57
N HIS A 35 3.92 4.37 0.31
CA HIS A 35 3.39 3.06 -0.07
C HIS A 35 2.14 3.14 -0.96
N ALA A 36 1.27 4.13 -0.77
CA ALA A 36 0.11 4.33 -1.63
C ALA A 36 0.46 4.80 -3.05
N ASN A 37 1.65 5.38 -3.26
CA ASN A 37 2.12 5.90 -4.55
C ASN A 37 3.24 5.06 -5.19
N ASP A 38 3.55 3.88 -4.64
CA ASP A 38 4.61 3.01 -5.13
C ASP A 38 4.00 1.78 -5.82
N ASP A 39 4.30 1.58 -7.11
CA ASP A 39 3.79 0.46 -7.91
C ASP A 39 4.24 -0.93 -7.38
N LEU A 40 5.27 -0.97 -6.53
CA LEU A 40 5.75 -2.18 -5.86
C LEU A 40 5.03 -2.46 -4.53
N ALA A 41 4.15 -1.56 -4.08
CA ALA A 41 3.43 -1.68 -2.83
C ALA A 41 1.91 -1.54 -3.01
N GLU A 42 1.17 -2.21 -2.14
CA GLU A 42 -0.26 -2.05 -1.98
C GLU A 42 -0.47 -1.68 -0.50
N LEU A 43 -0.79 -0.42 -0.23
CA LEU A 43 -1.21 -0.03 1.12
C LEU A 43 -2.59 -0.66 1.37
N VAL A 44 -2.68 -1.55 2.37
CA VAL A 44 -3.92 -2.30 2.65
C VAL A 44 -4.56 -1.96 4.00
N ALA A 45 -3.85 -1.25 4.87
CA ALA A 45 -4.36 -0.87 6.18
C ALA A 45 -3.53 0.25 6.82
N VAL A 46 -4.19 1.03 7.69
CA VAL A 46 -3.55 1.92 8.64
C VAL A 46 -4.17 1.74 10.03
N CYS A 47 -3.40 2.03 11.08
CA CYS A 47 -3.96 2.12 12.44
C CYS A 47 -3.23 3.16 13.29
N ASP A 48 -3.86 3.59 14.37
CA ASP A 48 -3.30 4.48 15.40
C ASP A 48 -4.06 4.23 16.72
N ILE A 49 -3.46 4.58 17.86
CA ILE A 49 -4.14 4.54 19.17
C ILE A 49 -5.21 5.63 19.28
N VAL A 50 -5.03 6.75 18.59
CA VAL A 50 -6.01 7.82 18.46
C VAL A 50 -6.92 7.49 17.27
N LYS A 51 -8.15 7.05 17.56
CA LYS A 51 -9.11 6.57 16.56
C LYS A 51 -9.30 7.55 15.40
N GLU A 52 -9.44 8.83 15.70
CA GLU A 52 -9.71 9.87 14.70
C GLU A 52 -8.55 10.03 13.70
N ARG A 53 -7.31 9.78 14.13
CA ARG A 53 -6.14 9.79 13.23
C ARG A 53 -6.16 8.60 12.29
N ALA A 54 -6.50 7.42 12.80
CA ALA A 54 -6.63 6.21 11.99
C ALA A 54 -7.75 6.38 10.96
N ASP A 55 -8.95 6.79 11.39
CA ASP A 55 -10.11 6.99 10.53
C ASP A 55 -9.84 8.04 9.43
N SER A 56 -9.28 9.19 9.79
CA SER A 56 -8.99 10.25 8.81
C SER A 56 -7.94 9.81 7.78
N ALA A 57 -6.93 9.03 8.20
CA ALA A 57 -5.93 8.49 7.28
C ALA A 57 -6.52 7.42 6.38
N ALA A 58 -7.31 6.50 6.93
CA ALA A 58 -8.03 5.45 6.22
C ALA A 58 -8.94 6.04 5.13
N GLU A 59 -9.79 7.01 5.47
CA GLU A 59 -10.66 7.71 4.52
C GLU A 59 -9.86 8.42 3.42
N ARG A 60 -8.80 9.13 3.78
CA ARG A 60 -7.95 9.86 2.82
C ARG A 60 -7.19 8.93 1.86
N LEU A 61 -6.78 7.76 2.33
CA LEU A 61 -5.95 6.81 1.58
C LEU A 61 -6.76 5.69 0.92
N GLY A 62 -8.04 5.55 1.25
CA GLY A 62 -8.93 4.53 0.70
C GLY A 62 -8.65 3.11 1.20
N VAL A 63 -8.21 2.96 2.46
CA VAL A 63 -7.82 1.68 3.09
C VAL A 63 -8.54 1.43 4.41
#